data_AF-A0A364RE05-F1
#
_entry.id   AF-A0A364RE05-F1
#
_cell.length_a   1.000
_cell.length_b   1.000
_cell.length_c   1.000
_cell.angle_alpha   90.00
_cell.angle_beta   90.00
_cell.angle_gamma   90.00
#
_symmetry.space_group_name_H-M   'P 1'
#
loop_
_entity.id
_entity.type
_entity.pdbx_description
1 polymer ?
#
loop_
_entity_poly.entity_id
_entity_poly.type
_entity_poly.pdbx_seq_one_letter_code
_entity_poly.pdbx_strand_id
1 'polypeptide(L)'
;MMKATAHRGEIIKEAIKASGVAIGIVAEKVGVSRKTLYNKFKESSIPYSFILRLGEVIHHDFSQEFPHLSKSVKKEPPLPQAQVINNLQLPFDSEPDEAPKPQLSSPAEHESELVLLQRKYIALLEKFNELLLKTS
;
A
#
# COMPACT_ATOMS: atom_id res chain seq x y z
N MET A 1 34.21 10.30 5.36
CA MET A 1 33.60 9.04 4.87
C MET A 1 32.23 9.35 4.32
N MET A 2 32.01 9.12 3.02
CA MET A 2 30.76 9.49 2.36
C MET A 2 29.67 8.49 2.73
N LYS A 3 28.55 8.96 3.31
CA LYS A 3 27.34 8.16 3.43
C LYS A 3 26.87 7.85 2.01
N ALA A 4 27.06 6.60 1.60
CA ALA A 4 26.58 6.09 0.34
C ALA A 4 25.09 6.40 0.24
N THR A 5 24.67 7.06 -0.83
CA THR A 5 23.27 7.20 -1.22
C THR A 5 22.67 5.80 -1.24
N ALA A 6 21.91 5.46 -0.20
CA ALA A 6 21.45 4.09 0.03
C ALA A 6 20.62 3.63 -1.17
N HIS A 7 21.22 2.77 -1.99
CA HIS A 7 20.53 2.15 -3.11
C HIS A 7 19.46 1.23 -2.53
N ARG A 8 18.19 1.47 -2.87
CA ARG A 8 17.06 0.67 -2.36
C ARG A 8 17.25 -0.82 -2.62
N GLY A 9 17.87 -1.15 -3.76
CA GLY A 9 18.19 -2.53 -4.11
C GLY A 9 19.19 -3.22 -3.18
N GLU A 10 20.13 -2.47 -2.58
CA GLU A 10 21.12 -3.02 -1.66
C GLU A 10 20.50 -3.35 -0.29
N ILE A 11 19.65 -2.46 0.21
CA ILE A 11 18.84 -2.68 1.42
C ILE A 11 17.98 -3.95 1.27
N ILE A 12 17.32 -4.10 0.12
CA ILE A 12 16.49 -5.26 -0.16
C ILE A 12 17.32 -6.55 -0.18
N LYS A 13 18.50 -6.51 -0.81
CA LYS A 13 19.39 -7.67 -0.86
C LYS A 13 19.83 -8.09 0.55
N GLU A 14 20.12 -7.12 1.42
CA GLU A 14 20.47 -7.37 2.81
C GLU A 14 19.29 -7.93 3.60
N ALA A 15 18.08 -7.38 3.42
CA ALA A 15 16.87 -7.89 4.05
C ALA A 15 16.54 -9.34 3.65
N ILE A 16 16.68 -9.70 2.37
CA ILE A 16 16.48 -11.09 1.92
C ILE A 16 17.52 -12.02 2.56
N LYS A 17 18.78 -11.57 2.63
CA LYS A 17 19.86 -12.35 3.26
C LYS A 17 19.61 -12.54 4.76
N ALA A 18 19.12 -11.51 5.46
CA ALA A 18 18.77 -11.56 6.86
C ALA A 18 17.56 -12.47 7.16
N SER A 19 16.58 -12.49 6.25
CA SER A 19 15.40 -13.37 6.33
C SER A 19 15.75 -14.86 6.10
N GLY A 20 16.89 -15.15 5.47
CA GLY A 20 17.33 -16.53 5.18
C GLY A 20 16.56 -17.21 4.04
N VAL A 21 15.67 -16.48 3.36
CA VAL A 21 14.92 -16.98 2.21
C VAL A 21 15.80 -16.90 0.96
N ALA A 22 15.86 -18.00 0.19
CA ALA A 22 16.61 -18.01 -1.05
C ALA A 22 16.00 -17.04 -2.09
N ILE A 23 16.84 -16.23 -2.74
CA ILE A 23 16.44 -15.26 -3.78
C ILE A 23 15.56 -15.90 -4.86
N GLY A 24 15.79 -17.16 -5.20
CA GLY A 24 14.98 -17.89 -6.19
C GLY A 24 13.52 -18.01 -5.77
N ILE A 25 13.27 -18.33 -4.50
CA ILE A 25 11.92 -18.49 -3.94
C ILE A 25 11.21 -17.13 -3.88
N VAL A 26 11.96 -16.08 -3.53
CA VAL A 26 11.45 -14.71 -3.53
C VAL A 26 11.04 -14.28 -4.94
N ALA A 27 11.86 -14.57 -5.95
CA ALA A 27 11.56 -14.25 -7.35
C ALA A 27 10.30 -14.98 -7.84
N GLU A 28 10.16 -16.27 -7.52
CA GLU A 28 9.00 -17.08 -7.87
C GLU A 28 7.71 -16.57 -7.21
N LYS A 29 7.75 -16.25 -5.90
CA LYS A 29 6.57 -15.73 -5.19
C LYS A 29 6.14 -14.34 -5.66
N VAL A 30 7.08 -13.48 -6.05
CA VAL A 30 6.76 -12.15 -6.58
C VAL A 30 6.32 -12.19 -8.05
N GLY A 31 6.59 -13.30 -8.75
CA GLY A 31 6.23 -13.50 -10.16
C GLY A 31 7.21 -12.86 -11.14
N VAL A 32 8.49 -12.76 -10.76
CA VAL A 32 9.56 -12.17 -11.61
C VAL A 32 10.69 -13.17 -11.83
N SER A 33 11.41 -13.03 -12.95
CA SER A 33 12.60 -13.85 -13.17
C SER A 33 13.72 -13.48 -12.19
N ARG A 34 14.58 -14.45 -11.83
CA ARG A 34 15.76 -14.19 -10.98
C ARG A 34 16.65 -13.08 -11.56
N LYS A 35 16.83 -13.06 -12.90
CA LYS A 35 17.58 -12.01 -13.61
C LYS A 35 16.95 -10.64 -13.41
N THR A 36 15.63 -10.53 -13.56
CA THR A 36 14.89 -9.27 -13.32
C THR A 36 15.04 -8.81 -11.88
N LEU A 37 15.01 -9.75 -10.92
CA LEU A 37 15.22 -9.44 -9.51
C LEU A 37 16.64 -8.92 -9.23
N TYR A 38 17.67 -9.56 -9.81
CA TYR A 38 19.05 -9.07 -9.72
C TYR A 38 19.25 -7.71 -10.38
N ASN A 39 18.57 -7.43 -11.50
CA ASN A 39 18.60 -6.13 -12.14
C ASN A 39 17.97 -5.05 -11.26
N LYS A 40 16.82 -5.36 -10.63
CA LYS A 40 16.18 -4.45 -9.67
C LYS A 40 17.09 -4.09 -8.51
N PHE A 41 17.93 -5.01 -8.03
CA PHE A 41 18.89 -4.70 -6.97
C PHE A 41 19.95 -3.67 -7.37
N LYS A 42 20.19 -3.48 -8.68
CA LYS A 42 21.12 -2.46 -9.19
C LYS A 42 20.43 -1.12 -9.47
N GLU A 43 19.10 -1.11 -9.56
CA GLU A 43 18.32 0.12 -9.76
C GLU A 43 18.32 0.97 -8.48
N SER A 44 18.52 2.29 -8.64
CA SER A 44 18.52 3.23 -7.50
C SER A 44 17.11 3.48 -6.95
N SER A 45 16.09 3.39 -7.81
CA SER A 45 14.69 3.59 -7.45
C SER A 45 13.87 2.35 -7.77
N ILE A 46 13.30 1.75 -6.74
CA ILE A 46 12.37 0.63 -6.84
C ILE A 46 10.99 1.11 -6.37
N PRO A 47 9.90 0.79 -7.09
CA PRO A 47 8.55 1.18 -6.70
C PRO A 47 8.15 0.54 -5.38
N TYR A 48 7.45 1.30 -4.53
CA TYR A 48 7.07 0.87 -3.18
C TYR A 48 6.15 -0.36 -3.18
N SER A 49 5.24 -0.47 -4.16
CA SER A 49 4.37 -1.64 -4.33
C SER A 49 5.15 -2.95 -4.47
N PHE A 50 6.30 -2.90 -5.15
CA PHE A 50 7.18 -4.05 -5.28
C PHE A 50 7.87 -4.40 -3.95
N ILE A 51 8.29 -3.39 -3.20
CA ILE A 51 8.94 -3.56 -1.88
C ILE A 51 7.96 -4.18 -0.88
N LEU A 52 6.71 -3.72 -0.85
CA LEU A 52 5.66 -4.29 0.00
C LEU A 52 5.44 -5.77 -0.28
N ARG A 53 5.27 -6.13 -1.56
CA ARG A 53 5.08 -7.52 -1.97
C ARG A 53 6.26 -8.40 -1.58
N LEU A 54 7.47 -7.84 -1.67
CA LEU A 54 8.69 -8.51 -1.24
C LEU A 54 8.71 -8.72 0.28
N GLY A 55 8.34 -7.69 1.05
CA GLY A 55 8.28 -7.71 2.51
C GLY A 55 7.29 -8.75 3.04
N GLU A 56 6.15 -8.88 2.38
CA GLU A 56 5.17 -9.93 2.68
C GLU A 56 5.74 -11.33 2.45
N VAL A 57 6.53 -11.52 1.39
CA VAL A 57 7.16 -12.80 1.05
C VAL A 57 8.27 -13.19 2.03
N ILE A 58 9.04 -12.21 2.53
CA ILE A 58 10.17 -12.46 3.44
C ILE A 58 9.83 -12.19 4.92
N HIS A 59 8.56 -11.88 5.21
CA HIS A 59 8.05 -11.45 6.52
C HIS A 59 8.89 -10.34 7.17
N HIS A 60 9.31 -9.36 6.38
CA HIS A 60 10.16 -8.24 6.82
C HIS A 60 9.44 -6.91 6.62
N ASP A 61 9.46 -6.08 7.66
CA ASP A 61 8.91 -4.73 7.59
C ASP A 61 9.94 -3.73 7.07
N PHE A 62 9.73 -3.28 5.84
CA PHE A 62 10.56 -2.28 5.17
C PHE A 62 10.26 -0.83 5.58
N SER A 63 9.30 -0.60 6.48
CA SER A 63 8.93 0.73 7.00
C SER A 63 10.09 1.41 7.74
N GLN A 64 10.94 0.64 8.43
CA GLN A 64 12.10 1.16 9.17
C GLN A 64 13.22 1.64 8.23
N GLU A 65 13.45 0.93 7.13
CA GLU A 65 14.51 1.21 6.17
C GLU A 65 14.12 2.32 5.17
N PHE A 66 12.83 2.49 4.90
CA PHE A 66 12.33 3.50 3.96
C PHE A 66 11.38 4.53 4.59
N PRO A 67 11.81 5.30 5.60
CA PRO A 67 10.98 6.32 6.25
C PRO A 67 10.62 7.51 5.34
N HIS A 68 11.34 7.68 4.22
CA HIS A 68 11.01 8.70 3.22
C HIS A 68 9.94 8.25 2.21
N LEU A 69 9.73 6.94 2.05
CA LEU A 69 8.67 6.40 1.19
C LEU A 69 7.31 6.30 1.92
N SER A 70 7.33 6.19 3.24
CA SER A 70 6.11 6.12 4.07
C SER A 70 5.32 7.43 4.14
N LYS A 71 5.88 8.56 3.70
CA LYS A 71 5.21 9.88 3.76
C LYS A 71 4.03 10.06 2.80
N SER A 72 3.70 9.06 1.96
CA SER A 72 2.46 9.07 1.15
C SER A 72 1.40 8.07 1.60
N VAL A 73 1.64 7.27 2.65
CA VAL A 73 0.58 6.46 3.26
C VAL A 73 0.24 7.12 4.58
N LYS A 74 -0.87 7.87 4.59
CA LYS A 74 -1.54 8.25 5.83
C LYS A 74 -1.67 6.97 6.66
N LYS A 75 -1.08 6.98 7.85
CA LYS A 75 -1.26 5.94 8.86
C LYS A 75 -2.75 5.80 9.14
N GLU A 76 -3.34 4.67 8.77
CA GLU A 76 -4.49 4.15 9.51
C GLU A 76 -3.92 3.27 10.64
N PRO A 77 -4.35 3.43 11.89
CA PRO A 77 -3.77 2.72 13.04
C PRO A 77 -4.00 1.20 12.96
N PRO A 78 -3.15 0.39 13.62
CA PRO A 78 -3.21 -1.06 13.54
C PRO A 78 -4.44 -1.59 14.27
N LEU A 79 -5.32 -2.29 13.55
CA LEU A 79 -6.40 -3.08 14.14
C LEU A 79 -5.80 -4.26 14.93
N PRO A 80 -6.08 -4.37 16.24
CA PRO A 80 -5.66 -5.52 17.04
C PRO A 80 -6.41 -6.79 16.60
N GLN A 81 -5.60 -7.83 16.43
CA GLN A 81 -5.87 -9.27 16.34
C GLN A 81 -7.31 -9.72 16.65
N ALA A 82 -7.92 -10.40 15.67
CA ALA A 82 -9.20 -11.07 15.81
C ALA A 82 -9.19 -12.10 16.95
N GLN A 83 -9.95 -11.81 18.02
CA GLN A 83 -10.41 -12.84 18.95
C GLN A 83 -11.80 -13.30 18.50
N VAL A 84 -11.88 -14.59 18.20
CA VAL A 84 -13.11 -15.33 17.98
C VAL A 84 -13.94 -15.25 19.25
N ILE A 85 -15.12 -14.62 19.19
CA ILE A 85 -16.16 -14.81 20.20
C ILE A 85 -17.49 -15.00 19.48
N ASN A 86 -17.91 -16.25 19.37
CA ASN A 86 -19.31 -16.61 19.24
C ASN A 86 -20.04 -16.01 20.45
N ASN A 87 -21.04 -15.17 20.23
CA ASN A 87 -22.37 -15.34 20.81
C ASN A 87 -23.28 -14.15 20.46
N LEU A 88 -24.28 -14.49 19.65
CA LEU A 88 -25.50 -13.75 19.37
C LEU A 88 -26.26 -13.48 20.68
N GLN A 89 -26.52 -12.21 21.03
CA GLN A 89 -27.76 -11.78 21.69
C GLN A 89 -27.91 -10.25 21.64
N LEU A 90 -28.81 -9.76 20.79
CA LEU A 90 -29.63 -8.57 21.06
C LEU A 90 -30.91 -9.11 21.68
N PRO A 91 -31.41 -8.59 22.81
CA PRO A 91 -32.23 -7.37 22.75
C PRO A 91 -32.21 -6.50 24.02
N PHE A 92 -32.71 -5.27 23.89
CA PHE A 92 -33.62 -4.59 24.83
C PHE A 92 -33.27 -3.12 25.09
N ASP A 93 -34.13 -2.27 24.54
CA ASP A 93 -34.49 -0.88 24.83
C ASP A 93 -33.78 -0.15 25.98
N SER A 94 -33.06 0.92 25.64
CA SER A 94 -33.20 2.27 26.25
C SER A 94 -32.39 3.32 25.45
N GLU A 95 -33.09 4.40 25.11
CA GLU A 95 -32.65 5.69 24.55
C GLU A 95 -31.58 6.41 25.42
N PRO A 96 -30.92 7.49 24.94
CA PRO A 96 -29.48 7.52 24.67
C PRO A 96 -28.70 8.40 25.66
N ASP A 97 -27.50 7.96 26.06
CA ASP A 97 -26.54 8.83 26.76
C ASP A 97 -25.15 8.72 26.10
N GLU A 98 -24.85 9.77 25.34
CA GLU A 98 -23.57 10.46 25.17
C GLU A 98 -22.25 9.65 25.28
N ALA A 99 -21.68 9.25 24.13
CA ALA A 99 -20.23 9.18 23.89
C ALA A 99 -19.92 9.01 22.39
N PRO A 100 -18.86 9.65 21.85
CA PRO A 100 -18.67 9.86 20.41
C PRO A 100 -18.30 8.56 19.68
N LYS A 101 -19.18 8.08 18.81
CA LYS A 101 -18.91 6.98 17.89
C LYS A 101 -18.04 7.49 16.71
N PRO A 102 -16.91 6.86 16.38
CA PRO A 102 -16.26 7.04 15.09
C PRO A 102 -17.24 6.61 14.01
N GLN A 103 -17.49 7.48 13.05
CA GLN A 103 -18.45 7.22 11.98
C GLN A 103 -17.98 6.02 11.15
N LEU A 104 -18.71 4.91 11.28
CA LEU A 104 -18.67 3.78 10.37
C LEU A 104 -19.42 4.22 9.10
N SER A 105 -18.71 4.91 8.20
CA SER A 105 -19.23 5.29 6.89
C SER A 105 -19.58 4.02 6.12
N SER A 106 -20.81 3.99 5.61
CA SER A 106 -21.37 2.84 4.90
C SER A 106 -20.52 2.50 3.67
N PRO A 107 -20.34 1.23 3.28
CA PRO A 107 -19.61 0.86 2.06
C PRO A 107 -20.13 1.57 0.79
N ALA A 108 -21.40 1.96 0.77
CA ALA A 108 -22.01 2.74 -0.30
C ALA A 108 -21.41 4.17 -0.45
N GLU A 109 -20.88 4.75 0.62
CA GLU A 109 -20.30 6.10 0.60
C GLU A 109 -18.91 6.11 -0.06
N HIS A 110 -18.11 5.06 0.18
CA HIS A 110 -16.83 4.87 -0.51
C HIS A 110 -17.01 4.66 -2.02
N GLU A 111 -18.03 3.89 -2.42
CA GLU A 111 -18.38 3.71 -3.83
C GLU A 111 -18.82 5.03 -4.48
N SER A 112 -19.58 5.86 -3.76
CA SER A 112 -20.00 7.19 -4.21
C SER A 112 -18.80 8.12 -4.45
N GLU A 113 -17.82 8.13 -3.55
CA GLU A 113 -16.61 8.94 -3.70
C GLU A 113 -15.79 8.53 -4.94
N LEU A 114 -15.68 7.22 -5.20
CA LEU A 114 -15.01 6.69 -6.40
C LEU A 114 -15.72 7.12 -7.70
N VAL A 115 -17.05 7.03 -7.74
CA VAL A 115 -17.86 7.45 -8.89
C VAL A 115 -17.72 8.95 -9.15
N LEU A 116 -17.70 9.77 -8.09
CA LEU A 116 -17.47 11.22 -8.21
C LEU A 116 -16.09 11.53 -8.78
N LEU A 117 -15.05 10.83 -8.31
CA LEU A 117 -13.69 11.01 -8.80
C LEU A 117 -13.56 10.59 -10.27
N GLN A 118 -14.15 9.47 -10.64
CA GLN A 118 -14.19 8.99 -12.02
C GLN A 118 -14.84 10.03 -12.95
N ARG A 119 -15.99 10.60 -12.57
CA ARG A 119 -16.67 11.64 -13.35
C ARG A 119 -15.80 12.88 -13.53
N LYS A 120 -15.13 13.34 -12.48
CA LYS A 120 -14.20 14.49 -12.55
C LYS A 120 -13.05 14.23 -13.52
N TYR A 121 -12.49 13.02 -13.49
CA TYR A 121 -11.40 12.64 -14.38
C TYR A 121 -11.84 12.61 -15.85
N ILE A 122 -13.00 12.02 -16.15
CA ILE A 122 -13.57 11.98 -17.50
C ILE A 122 -13.79 13.41 -18.02
N ALA A 123 -14.43 14.29 -17.24
CA ALA A 123 -14.68 15.67 -17.64
C ALA A 123 -13.37 16.44 -17.92
N LEU A 124 -12.30 16.17 -17.16
CA LEU A 124 -11.00 16.78 -17.39
C LEU A 124 -10.37 16.30 -18.71
N LEU A 125 -10.46 15.00 -19.00
CA LEU A 125 -9.98 14.44 -20.28
C LEU A 125 -10.76 14.99 -21.47
N GLU A 126 -12.08 15.09 -21.35
CA GLU A 126 -12.93 15.67 -22.40
C GLU A 126 -12.56 17.13 -22.68
N LYS A 127 -12.39 17.94 -21.64
CA LYS A 127 -11.97 19.34 -21.78
C LYS A 127 -10.56 19.46 -22.39
N PHE A 128 -9.64 18.57 -22.03
CA PHE A 128 -8.31 18.54 -22.62
C PHE A 128 -8.36 18.18 -24.11
N ASN A 129 -9.13 17.15 -24.47
CA ASN A 129 -9.34 16.77 -25.87
C ASN A 129 -9.99 17.92 -26.67
N GLU A 130 -11.00 18.57 -26.11
CA GLU A 130 -11.65 19.73 -26.72
C GLU A 130 -10.66 20.88 -26.96
N LEU A 131 -9.73 21.11 -26.03
CA LEU A 131 -8.67 22.11 -26.20
C LEU A 131 -7.74 21.73 -27.35
N LEU A 132 -7.31 20.46 -27.44
CA LEU A 132 -6.48 19.97 -28.55
C LEU A 132 -7.18 20.14 -29.91
N LEU A 133 -8.47 19.82 -29.99
CA LEU A 133 -9.26 19.98 -31.21
C LEU A 133 -9.44 21.44 -31.61
N LYS A 134 -9.55 22.38 -30.64
CA LYS A 134 -9.70 23.82 -30.91
C LYS A 134 -8.39 24.48 -31.36
N THR A 135 -7.24 23.90 -31.01
CA THR A 135 -5.92 24.44 -31.36
C THR A 135 -5.34 23.90 -32.67
N SER A 136 -5.96 22.88 -33.27
CA SER A 136 -5.59 22.32 -34.57
C SER A 136 -6.43 22.93 -35.69
#